data_AF-A0A7S3T8H9-F1
#
_entry.id   AF-A0A7S3T8H9-F1
#
_cell.length_a   1.000
_cell.length_b   1.000
_cell.length_c   1.000
_cell.angle_alpha   90.00
_cell.angle_beta   90.00
_cell.angle_gamma   90.00
#
_symmetry.space_group_name_H-M   'P 1'
#
loop_
_entity.id
_entity.type
_entity.pdbx_description
1 polymer ?
#
loop_
_entity_poly.entity_id
_entity_poly.type
_entity_poly.pdbx_seq_one_letter_code
_entity_poly.pdbx_strand_id
1 'polypeptide(L)'
;KMDDGMNADGGRLFKHLTAGGETLSKERFVQSMELVYRVVKPTMITEAEELSSKAVRRLEVGESLMADGIPTKEKVLRIKCKAPSDGVEGWVTIEGNQGTIFLETRSHYWICTKE
;
A
#
# COMPACT_ATOMS: atom_id res chain seq x y z
N LYS A 1 24.38 27.24 7.41
CA LYS A 1 24.79 25.87 7.79
C LYS A 1 23.59 25.28 8.52
N MET A 2 22.72 24.59 7.78
CA MET A 2 21.70 23.75 8.40
C MET A 2 22.45 22.52 8.90
N ASP A 3 22.37 22.30 10.20
CA ASP A 3 22.92 21.11 10.83
C ASP A 3 22.03 19.94 10.36
N ASP A 4 22.54 19.12 9.44
CA ASP A 4 21.88 17.95 8.86
C ASP A 4 21.80 16.82 9.89
N GLY A 5 21.16 17.11 11.03
CA GLY A 5 20.77 16.14 12.03
C GLY A 5 19.66 15.25 11.51
N MET A 6 19.96 14.39 10.53
CA MET A 6 19.10 13.26 10.19
C MET A 6 18.85 12.50 11.50
N ASN A 7 17.61 12.50 11.98
CA ASN A 7 17.27 11.75 13.19
C ASN A 7 17.64 10.26 13.00
N ALA A 8 17.85 9.54 14.10
CA ALA A 8 18.28 8.14 14.06
C ALA A 8 17.36 7.26 13.19
N ASP A 9 16.08 7.62 13.08
CA ASP A 9 15.08 6.96 12.25
C ASP A 9 15.33 7.19 10.75
N GLY A 10 15.65 8.41 10.34
CA GLY A 10 16.01 8.74 8.96
C GLY A 10 17.27 8.01 8.49
N GLY A 11 18.29 7.90 9.35
CA GLY A 11 19.51 7.13 9.04
C GLY A 11 19.25 5.63 8.89
N ARG A 12 18.36 5.06 9.72
CA ARG A 12 17.94 3.65 9.62
C ARG A 12 17.14 3.39 8.35
N LEU A 13 16.20 4.28 8.01
CA LEU A 13 15.41 4.17 6.79
C LEU A 13 16.30 4.25 5.56
N PHE A 14 17.20 5.23 5.48
CA PHE A 14 18.12 5.36 4.36
C PHE A 14 18.94 4.09 4.17
N LYS A 15 19.57 3.58 5.24
CA LYS A 15 20.34 2.33 5.21
C LYS A 15 19.50 1.14 4.75
N HIS A 16 18.22 1.07 5.13
CA HIS A 16 17.31 0.03 4.68
C HIS A 16 17.03 0.13 3.16
N LEU A 17 16.68 1.32 2.68
CA LEU A 17 16.37 1.56 1.27
C LEU A 17 17.57 1.35 0.34
N THR A 18 18.77 1.75 0.78
CA THR A 18 20.03 1.56 0.04
C THR A 18 20.63 0.16 0.21
N ALA A 19 20.01 -0.73 0.99
CA ALA A 19 20.58 -2.02 1.38
C ALA A 19 22.02 -1.90 1.93
N GLY A 20 22.30 -0.83 2.66
CA GLY A 20 23.62 -0.53 3.24
C GLY A 20 24.57 0.24 2.32
N GLY A 21 24.16 0.61 1.12
CA GLY A 21 24.92 1.46 0.21
C GLY A 21 24.82 2.96 0.52
N GLU A 22 25.60 3.75 -0.22
CA GLU A 22 25.62 5.21 -0.11
C GLU A 22 24.63 5.90 -1.06
N THR A 23 24.05 5.16 -2.01
CA THR A 23 23.16 5.69 -3.05
C THR A 23 21.85 4.91 -3.13
N LEU A 24 20.79 5.60 -3.51
CA LEU A 24 19.45 5.05 -3.75
C LEU A 24 19.10 5.27 -5.23
N SER A 25 18.82 4.20 -5.96
CA SER A 25 18.40 4.34 -7.37
C SER A 25 17.02 4.99 -7.46
N LYS A 26 16.74 5.61 -8.62
CA LYS A 26 15.42 6.22 -8.88
C LYS A 26 14.30 5.19 -8.74
N GLU A 27 14.51 3.97 -9.24
CA GLU A 27 13.52 2.88 -9.21
C GLU A 27 13.22 2.47 -7.77
N ARG A 28 14.26 2.30 -6.94
CA ARG A 28 14.08 1.97 -5.52
C ARG A 28 13.45 3.10 -4.72
N PHE A 29 13.81 4.34 -5.03
CA PHE A 29 13.19 5.51 -4.42
C PHE A 29 11.70 5.53 -4.73
N VAL A 30 11.31 5.38 -6.00
CA VAL A 30 9.90 5.33 -6.40
C VAL A 30 9.16 4.17 -5.72
N GLN A 31 9.73 2.96 -5.70
CA GLN A 31 9.14 1.81 -4.99
C GLN A 31 8.99 2.05 -3.49
N SER A 32 9.94 2.76 -2.86
CA SER A 32 9.85 3.10 -1.43
C SER A 32 8.76 4.13 -1.10
N MET A 33 8.31 4.87 -2.13
CA MET A 33 7.25 5.86 -2.04
C MET A 33 5.88 5.31 -2.46
N GLU A 34 5.79 4.03 -2.82
CA GLU A 34 4.51 3.41 -3.15
C GLU A 34 3.68 3.18 -1.87
N LEU A 35 2.38 3.44 -1.99
CA LEU A 35 1.46 3.26 -0.89
C LEU A 35 1.22 1.77 -0.69
N VAL A 36 1.66 1.24 0.45
CA VAL A 36 1.50 -0.18 0.77
C VAL A 36 0.36 -0.36 1.75
N TYR A 37 -0.54 -1.28 1.43
CA TYR A 37 -1.57 -1.78 2.33
C TYR A 37 -1.18 -3.16 2.86
N ARG A 38 -1.58 -3.46 4.09
CA ARG A 38 -1.53 -4.79 4.68
C ARG A 38 -2.93 -5.31 4.89
N VAL A 39 -3.15 -6.56 4.51
CA VAL A 39 -4.40 -7.26 4.75
C VAL A 39 -4.52 -7.57 6.24
N VAL A 40 -5.56 -7.06 6.89
CA VAL A 40 -5.88 -7.33 8.30
C VAL A 40 -7.09 -8.22 8.47
N LYS A 41 -7.90 -8.39 7.43
CA LYS A 41 -8.96 -9.40 7.34
C LYS A 41 -8.96 -10.04 5.96
N PRO A 42 -9.24 -11.36 5.84
CA PRO A 42 -9.27 -12.01 4.54
C PRO A 42 -10.26 -11.33 3.59
N THR A 43 -9.84 -11.10 2.35
CA THR A 43 -10.62 -10.34 1.35
C THR A 43 -10.28 -10.80 -0.07
N MET A 44 -11.09 -10.45 -1.06
CA MET A 44 -10.87 -10.83 -2.47
C MET A 44 -10.24 -9.69 -3.26
N ILE A 45 -9.35 -10.05 -4.19
CA ILE A 45 -9.07 -9.24 -5.37
C ILE A 45 -10.18 -9.50 -6.39
N THR A 46 -10.68 -8.45 -7.02
CA THR A 46 -11.69 -8.48 -8.07
C THR A 46 -11.18 -7.81 -9.35
N GLU A 47 -11.69 -8.20 -10.52
CA GLU A 47 -11.19 -7.71 -11.82
C GLU A 47 -11.47 -6.21 -12.02
N ALA A 48 -12.58 -5.71 -11.49
CA ALA A 48 -13.07 -4.35 -11.71
C ALA A 48 -13.53 -3.67 -10.42
N GLU A 49 -13.75 -2.36 -10.51
CA GLU A 49 -14.10 -1.52 -9.36
C GLU A 49 -15.44 -1.90 -8.76
N GLU A 50 -16.40 -2.41 -9.55
CA GLU A 50 -17.74 -2.71 -9.07
C GLU A 50 -17.73 -3.85 -8.04
N LEU A 51 -18.60 -3.74 -7.03
CA LEU A 51 -18.75 -4.76 -5.99
C LEU A 51 -19.21 -6.13 -6.50
N SER A 52 -19.91 -6.15 -7.64
CA SER A 52 -20.37 -7.38 -8.31
C SER A 52 -19.32 -7.97 -9.25
N SER A 53 -18.12 -7.39 -9.32
CA SER A 53 -17.06 -7.87 -10.18
C SER A 53 -16.56 -9.26 -9.77
N LYS A 54 -16.04 -9.99 -10.75
CA LYS A 54 -15.53 -11.36 -10.58
C LYS A 54 -14.33 -11.37 -9.64
N ALA A 55 -14.34 -12.29 -8.68
CA ALA A 55 -13.20 -12.55 -7.82
C ALA A 55 -12.08 -13.25 -8.61
N VAL A 56 -10.88 -12.71 -8.52
CA VAL A 56 -9.66 -13.23 -9.15
C VAL A 56 -8.94 -14.18 -8.20
N ARG A 57 -8.75 -13.72 -6.96
CA ARG A 57 -7.91 -14.38 -5.96
C ARG A 57 -8.31 -13.97 -4.55
N ARG A 58 -8.11 -14.89 -3.60
CA ARG A 58 -8.22 -14.63 -2.16
C ARG A 58 -6.91 -14.11 -1.58
N LEU A 59 -7.02 -13.10 -0.73
CA LEU A 59 -5.95 -12.54 0.07
C LEU A 59 -6.08 -12.96 1.53
N GLU A 60 -4.95 -13.32 2.12
CA GLU A 60 -4.85 -13.75 3.51
C GLU A 60 -4.28 -12.65 4.41
N VAL A 61 -4.56 -12.76 5.71
CA VAL A 61 -4.08 -11.79 6.70
C VAL A 61 -2.56 -11.75 6.70
N GLY A 62 -2.01 -10.55 6.68
CA GLY A 62 -0.58 -10.29 6.68
C GLY A 62 0.01 -10.02 5.30
N GLU A 63 -0.72 -10.34 4.22
CA GLU A 63 -0.26 -10.03 2.86
C GLU A 63 -0.15 -8.51 2.62
N SER A 64 0.79 -8.13 1.75
CA SER A 64 1.02 -6.74 1.35
C SER A 64 0.49 -6.50 -0.06
N LEU A 65 -0.05 -5.30 -0.28
CA LEU A 65 -0.58 -4.84 -1.56
C LEU A 65 0.01 -3.46 -1.88
N MET A 66 0.51 -3.28 -3.10
CA MET A 66 0.97 -1.98 -3.60
C MET A 66 -0.20 -1.28 -4.26
N ALA A 67 -0.55 -0.09 -3.80
CA ALA A 67 -1.65 0.68 -4.36
C ALA A 67 -1.31 1.18 -5.76
N ASP A 68 -2.27 1.08 -6.66
CA ASP A 68 -2.25 1.60 -8.02
C ASP A 68 -3.30 2.71 -8.13
N GLY A 69 -2.90 3.94 -7.77
CA GLY A 69 -3.78 5.10 -7.76
C GLY A 69 -4.35 5.46 -6.39
N ILE A 70 -5.53 6.07 -6.39
CA ILE A 70 -6.16 6.67 -5.20
C ILE A 70 -7.42 5.88 -4.83
N PRO A 71 -7.73 5.71 -3.53
CA PRO A 71 -8.95 5.02 -3.13
C PRO A 71 -10.21 5.72 -3.65
N THR A 72 -11.20 4.92 -4.04
CA THR A 72 -12.53 5.38 -4.45
C THR A 72 -13.56 4.98 -3.41
N LYS A 73 -14.54 5.84 -3.16
CA LYS A 73 -15.59 5.61 -2.16
C LYS A 73 -16.96 5.76 -2.78
N GLU A 74 -17.69 4.65 -2.80
CA GLU A 74 -19.14 4.63 -3.03
C GLU A 74 -19.82 4.07 -1.77
N LYS A 75 -20.31 2.82 -1.83
CA LYS A 75 -20.84 2.08 -0.67
C LYS A 75 -19.73 1.52 0.23
N VAL A 76 -18.54 1.35 -0.32
CA VAL A 76 -17.34 0.85 0.35
C VAL A 76 -16.14 1.66 -0.13
N LEU A 77 -15.07 1.68 0.65
CA LEU A 77 -13.79 2.23 0.23
C LEU A 77 -13.00 1.14 -0.49
N ARG A 78 -12.64 1.38 -1.74
CA ARG A 78 -11.90 0.41 -2.58
C ARG A 78 -10.65 1.06 -3.16
N ILE A 79 -9.71 0.22 -3.54
CA ILE A 79 -8.45 0.62 -4.16
C ILE A 79 -8.05 -0.42 -5.18
N LYS A 80 -7.49 0.04 -6.29
CA LYS A 80 -6.79 -0.82 -7.24
C LYS A 80 -5.39 -1.06 -6.71
N CYS A 81 -4.93 -2.31 -6.73
CA CYS A 81 -3.64 -2.67 -6.19
C CYS A 81 -3.04 -3.87 -6.91
N LYS A 82 -1.73 -4.06 -6.69
CA LYS A 82 -0.95 -5.22 -7.11
C LYS A 82 -0.48 -5.99 -5.88
N ALA A 83 -0.67 -7.30 -5.87
CA ALA A 83 -0.07 -8.19 -4.89
C ALA A 83 1.38 -8.51 -5.31
N PRO A 84 2.41 -8.13 -4.55
CA PRO A 84 3.80 -8.47 -4.88
C PRO A 84 4.09 -9.98 -4.76
N SER A 85 3.26 -10.73 -4.03
CA SER A 85 3.44 -12.16 -3.78
C SER A 85 3.31 -13.01 -5.04
N ASP A 86 2.45 -12.62 -5.97
CA ASP A 86 2.19 -13.35 -7.22
C ASP A 86 2.02 -12.45 -8.45
N GLY A 87 2.08 -11.12 -8.27
CA GLY A 87 1.93 -10.13 -9.34
C GLY A 87 0.48 -9.87 -9.76
N VAL A 88 -0.52 -10.46 -9.09
CA VAL A 88 -1.93 -10.28 -9.46
C VAL A 88 -2.38 -8.84 -9.17
N GLU A 89 -3.07 -8.26 -10.14
CA GLU A 89 -3.59 -6.89 -10.10
C GLU A 89 -5.11 -6.91 -10.08
N GLY A 90 -5.71 -5.96 -9.35
CA GLY A 90 -7.16 -5.80 -9.31
C GLY A 90 -7.63 -4.91 -8.16
N TRP A 91 -8.93 -4.94 -7.91
CA TRP A 91 -9.60 -4.10 -6.92
C TRP A 91 -9.85 -4.85 -5.62
N VAL A 92 -9.57 -4.17 -4.50
CA VAL A 92 -9.75 -4.70 -3.15
C VAL A 92 -10.47 -3.67 -2.28
N THR A 93 -11.32 -4.16 -1.39
CA THR A 93 -12.01 -3.31 -0.40
C THR A 93 -11.06 -2.98 0.76
N ILE A 94 -10.86 -1.69 1.04
CA ILE A 94 -10.16 -1.19 2.23
C ILE A 94 -11.12 -1.23 3.43
N GLU A 95 -12.31 -0.64 3.26
CA GLU A 95 -13.33 -0.49 4.31
C GLU A 95 -14.70 -0.87 3.74
N GLY A 96 -15.39 -1.81 4.39
CA GLY A 96 -16.75 -2.20 4.05
C GLY A 96 -17.81 -1.19 4.50
N ASN A 97 -19.05 -1.35 4.04
CA ASN A 97 -20.14 -0.39 4.26
C ASN A 97 -20.49 -0.14 5.74
N GLN A 98 -20.13 -1.07 6.63
CA GLN A 98 -20.34 -0.96 8.08
C GLN A 98 -19.05 -0.63 8.85
N GLY A 99 -18.07 0.01 8.21
CA GLY A 99 -16.81 0.40 8.85
C GLY A 99 -15.84 -0.75 9.12
N THR A 100 -16.08 -1.93 8.54
CA THR A 100 -15.17 -3.06 8.70
C THR A 100 -13.90 -2.84 7.88
N ILE A 101 -12.76 -2.69 8.56
CA ILE A 101 -11.45 -2.53 7.92
C ILE A 101 -10.89 -3.89 7.50
N PHE A 102 -10.52 -4.00 6.23
CA PHE A 102 -9.86 -5.16 5.62
C PHE A 102 -8.39 -4.90 5.29
N LEU A 103 -8.06 -3.65 4.96
CA LEU A 103 -6.71 -3.20 4.64
C LEU A 103 -6.29 -2.05 5.56
N GLU A 104 -5.08 -2.12 6.10
CA GLU A 104 -4.45 -1.04 6.86
C GLU A 104 -3.23 -0.51 6.11
N THR A 105 -3.04 0.80 6.16
CA THR A 105 -1.88 1.45 5.54
C THR A 105 -0.60 1.14 6.30
N ARG A 106 0.48 0.87 5.54
CA ARG A 106 1.81 0.52 6.07
C ARG A 106 2.94 1.44 5.61
N SER A 107 2.63 2.54 4.94
CA SER A 107 3.65 3.46 4.42
C SER A 107 4.48 4.13 5.50
N HIS A 108 5.76 4.33 5.19
CA HIS A 108 6.74 5.01 6.06
C HIS A 108 6.67 6.55 6.00
N TYR A 109 5.71 7.09 5.24
CA TYR A 109 5.53 8.51 5.02
C TYR A 109 4.07 8.90 5.28
N TRP A 110 3.85 10.19 5.54
CA TRP A 110 2.52 10.75 5.71
C TRP A 110 1.75 10.71 4.41
N ILE A 111 0.49 10.29 4.48
CA ILE A 111 -0.40 10.25 3.32
C ILE A 111 -1.45 11.30 3.51
N CYS A 112 -1.62 12.15 2.49
CA CYS A 112 -2.75 13.05 2.43
C CYS A 112 -3.99 12.25 2.04
N THR A 113 -4.93 12.13 2.97
CA THR A 113 -6.26 11.58 2.70
C THR A 113 -7.22 12.73 2.41
N LYS A 114 -8.09 12.56 1.42
CA LYS A 114 -9.13 13.54 1.11
C LYS A 114 -10.17 13.53 2.24
N GLU A 115 -10.53 14.72 2.74
CA GLU A 115 -11.58 14.94 3.75
C GLU A 115 -12.97 14.65 3.18
#